data_AF-A0A7C5K7E9-F1
#
_entry.id   AF-A0A7C5K7E9-F1
#
_cell.length_a   1.000
_cell.length_b   1.000
_cell.length_c   1.000
_cell.angle_alpha   90.00
_cell.angle_beta   90.00
_cell.angle_gamma   90.00
#
_symmetry.space_group_name_H-M   'P 1'
#
loop_
_entity.id
_entity.type
_entity.pdbx_description
1 polymer ?
#
loop_
_entity_poly.entity_id
_entity_poly.type
_entity_poly.pdbx_seq_one_letter_code
_entity_poly.pdbx_strand_id
1 'polypeptide(L)' 'HTTPVKYLISLGVTLIVCTILCEVQGLGALVVSTIAALLLRATANRQFGGVSGDVIGAANEVARIAALVTLSGVFSWMHS' A
#
# COMPACT_ATOMS: atom_id res chain seq x y z
N HIS A 1 20.92 -2.67 -7.01
CA HIS A 1 20.19 -2.92 -8.26
C HIS A 1 18.93 -3.74 -8.00
N THR A 2 17.81 -3.08 -7.71
CA THR A 2 16.49 -3.73 -7.73
C THR A 2 16.03 -3.81 -9.18
N THR A 3 15.98 -5.01 -9.75
CA THR A 3 15.50 -5.20 -11.11
C THR A 3 13.99 -4.96 -11.16
N PRO A 4 13.45 -4.28 -12.19
CA PRO A 4 12.01 -3.99 -12.31
C PRO A 4 11.15 -5.26 -12.25
N VAL A 5 11.73 -6.39 -12.66
CA VAL A 5 11.14 -7.73 -12.53
C VAL A 5 10.75 -8.06 -11.08
N LYS A 6 11.56 -7.70 -10.08
CA LYS A 6 11.25 -7.97 -8.67
C LYS A 6 10.00 -7.22 -8.21
N TYR A 7 9.81 -5.99 -8.67
CA TYR A 7 8.60 -5.21 -8.38
C TYR A 7 7.36 -5.80 -9.01
N LEU A 8 7.45 -6.29 -10.25
CA LEU A 8 6.35 -6.94 -10.93
C LEU A 8 5.96 -8.26 -10.25
N ILE A 9 6.95 -9.06 -9.83
CA ILE A 9 6.70 -10.29 -9.09
C ILE A 9 6.02 -9.98 -7.75
N SER A 10 6.54 -9.02 -6.97
CA SER A 10 5.91 -8.66 -5.69
C SER A 10 4.49 -8.12 -5.88
N LEU A 11 4.26 -7.27 -6.89
CA LEU A 11 2.94 -6.75 -7.22
C LEU A 11 1.97 -7.88 -7.57
N GLY A 12 2.41 -8.84 -8.40
CA GLY A 12 1.61 -10.00 -8.78
C GLY A 12 1.23 -10.88 -7.60
N VAL A 13 2.18 -11.16 -6.69
CA VAL A 13 1.90 -11.92 -5.46
C VAL A 13 0.91 -11.17 -4.58
N THR A 14 1.11 -9.87 -4.34
CA THR A 14 0.18 -9.07 -3.52
C THR A 14 -1.21 -9.02 -4.14
N LEU A 15 -1.31 -8.89 -5.47
CA LEU A 15 -2.59 -8.88 -6.19
C LEU A 15 -3.36 -10.19 -5.98
N ILE A 16 -2.68 -11.35 -6.14
CA ILE A 16 -3.28 -12.67 -5.93
C ILE A 16 -3.76 -12.84 -4.48
N VAL A 17 -2.95 -12.43 -3.51
CA VAL A 17 -3.31 -12.53 -2.09
C VAL A 17 -4.52 -11.65 -1.78
N CYS A 18 -4.55 -10.41 -2.26
CA CYS A 18 -5.65 -9.49 -2.04
C CYS A 18 -6.97 -9.95 -2.68
N THR A 19 -6.93 -10.53 -3.88
CA THR A 19 -8.15 -11.03 -4.54
C THR A 19 -8.69 -12.30 -3.90
N ILE A 20 -7.82 -13.18 -3.39
CA ILE A 20 -8.26 -14.40 -2.68
C ILE A 20 -8.86 -14.06 -1.31
N LEU A 21 -8.26 -13.13 -0.56
CA LEU A 21 -8.65 -12.87 0.84
C LEU A 21 -9.72 -11.79 1.00
N CYS A 22 -9.78 -10.80 0.09
CA CYS A 22 -10.63 -9.63 0.24
C CYS A 22 -11.44 -9.31 -1.04
N GLU A 23 -11.46 -10.23 -2.01
CA GLU A 23 -12.19 -10.11 -3.28
C GLU A 23 -11.95 -8.74 -3.97
N VAL A 24 -13.01 -8.07 -4.42
CA VAL A 24 -12.95 -6.76 -5.11
C VAL A 24 -12.49 -5.65 -4.17
N GLN A 25 -12.76 -5.76 -2.87
CA GLN A 25 -12.38 -4.75 -1.87
C GLN A 25 -10.87 -4.72 -1.66
N GLY A 26 -10.22 -5.88 -1.81
CA GLY A 26 -8.76 -6.02 -1.77
C GLY A 26 -8.04 -5.17 -2.82
N LEU A 27 -8.64 -4.99 -4.00
CA LEU A 27 -8.10 -4.13 -5.06
C LEU A 27 -8.08 -2.66 -4.63
N GLY A 28 -9.16 -2.18 -4.01
CA GLY A 28 -9.23 -0.82 -3.46
C GLY A 28 -8.14 -0.58 -2.42
N ALA A 29 -7.96 -1.52 -1.48
CA ALA A 29 -6.94 -1.43 -0.45
C ALA A 29 -5.51 -1.40 -1.04
N LEU A 30 -5.26 -2.17 -2.10
CA LEU A 30 -3.98 -2.20 -2.83
C LEU A 30 -3.67 -0.85 -3.50
N VAL A 31 -4.68 -0.25 -4.15
CA VAL A 31 -4.52 1.05 -4.81
C VAL A 31 -4.24 2.14 -3.78
N VAL A 32 -5.03 2.22 -2.71
CA VAL A 32 -4.90 3.25 -1.68
C VAL A 32 -3.56 3.13 -0.94
N SER A 33 -3.14 1.92 -0.57
CA SER A 33 -1.84 1.69 0.09
C SER A 33 -0.66 2.06 -0.82
N THR A 34 -0.76 1.77 -2.12
CA THR A 34 0.27 2.17 -3.11
C THR A 34 0.36 3.69 -3.24
N ILE A 35 -0.78 4.39 -3.32
CA ILE A 35 -0.81 5.86 -3.35
C ILE A 35 -0.20 6.44 -2.07
N ALA A 36 -0.56 5.91 -0.90
CA ALA A 36 0.02 6.36 0.38
C ALA A 36 1.55 6.18 0.41
N ALA A 37 2.06 5.06 -0.09
CA ALA A 37 3.49 4.81 -0.18
C ALA A 37 4.21 5.80 -1.14
N LEU A 38 3.59 6.14 -2.27
CA LEU A 38 4.13 7.14 -3.21
C LEU A 38 4.16 8.55 -2.59
N LEU A 39 3.10 8.95 -1.89
CA LEU A 39 3.04 10.23 -1.18
C LEU A 39 4.11 10.30 -0.10
N LEU A 40 4.26 9.26 0.73
CA LEU A 40 5.31 9.21 1.73
C LEU A 40 6.72 9.26 1.13
N ARG A 41 6.96 8.54 0.02
CA ARG A 41 8.24 8.63 -0.69
C ARG A 41 8.51 10.05 -1.20
N ALA A 42 7.49 10.72 -1.74
CA ALA A 42 7.61 12.09 -2.21
C ALA A 42 7.92 13.06 -1.06
N THR A 43 7.21 12.91 0.06
CA THR A 43 7.45 13.69 1.29
C THR A 43 8.85 13.43 1.85
N ALA A 44 9.30 12.17 1.87
CA ALA A 44 10.60 11.80 2.38
C ALA A 44 11.75 12.39 1.55
N ASN A 45 11.65 12.30 0.23
CA ASN A 45 12.63 12.92 -0.67
C ASN A 45 12.66 14.45 -0.53
N ARG A 46 11.52 15.08 -0.22
CA ARG A 46 11.42 16.54 -0.06
C ARG A 46 11.90 17.04 1.30
N GLN A 47 11.58 16.33 2.38
CA GLN A 47 11.81 16.81 3.75
C GLN A 47 13.04 16.21 4.42
N PHE A 48 13.40 14.97 4.09
CA PHE A 48 14.51 14.24 4.73
C PHE A 48 15.72 14.05 3.81
N GLY A 49 15.65 14.54 2.56
CA GLY A 49 16.72 14.40 1.58
C GLY A 49 16.94 12.96 1.09
N GLY A 50 16.03 12.04 1.40
CA GLY A 50 16.12 10.63 1.03
C GLY A 50 15.20 9.72 1.83
N VAL A 51 15.37 8.40 1.64
CA VAL A 51 14.60 7.36 2.31
C VAL A 51 15.48 6.67 3.35
N SER A 52 15.29 7.01 4.63
CA SER A 52 15.93 6.32 5.78
C SER A 52 15.11 5.11 6.23
N GLY A 53 15.72 4.24 7.05
CA GLY A 53 15.07 3.06 7.64
C GLY A 53 13.76 3.40 8.38
N ASP A 54 13.76 4.51 9.14
CA ASP A 54 12.58 4.99 9.88
C ASP A 54 11.42 5.38 8.95
N VAL A 55 11.73 5.94 7.78
CA VAL A 55 10.73 6.32 6.76
C VAL A 55 10.11 5.08 6.13
N ILE A 56 10.91 4.04 5.87
CA ILE A 56 10.40 2.75 5.34
C ILE A 56 9.51 2.07 6.38
N GLY A 57 9.91 2.07 7.65
CA GLY A 57 9.11 1.54 8.75
C GLY A 57 7.78 2.28 8.91
N ALA A 58 7.81 3.61 8.91
CA ALA A 58 6.62 4.45 8.95
C ALA A 58 5.71 4.21 7.73
N ALA A 59 6.28 4.07 6.53
CA ALA A 59 5.52 3.80 5.32
C ALA A 59 4.80 2.45 5.35
N ASN A 60 5.40 1.42 5.93
CA ASN A 60 4.74 0.13 6.10
C ASN A 60 3.52 0.23 7.02
N GLU A 61 3.64 0.96 8.14
CA GLU A 61 2.52 1.13 9.07
C GLU A 61 1.40 2.00 8.46
N VAL A 62 1.75 3.08 7.76
CA VAL A 62 0.76 3.92 7.06
C VAL A 62 0.06 3.14 5.95
N ALA A 63 0.79 2.34 5.17
CA ALA A 63 0.19 1.48 4.14
C ALA A 63 -0.79 0.48 4.76
N ARG A 64 -0.45 -0.09 5.93
CA ARG A 64 -1.32 -1.00 6.68
C ARG A 64 -2.59 -0.30 7.16
N ILE A 65 -2.46 0.88 7.77
CA ILE A 65 -3.61 1.68 8.24
C ILE A 65 -4.50 2.08 7.05
N ALA A 66 -3.91 2.54 5.96
CA ALA A 66 -4.64 2.92 4.75
C ALA A 66 -5.42 1.74 4.15
N ALA A 67 -4.84 0.55 4.13
CA ALA A 67 -5.52 -0.67 3.71
C ALA A 67 -6.69 -1.02 4.64
N LEU A 68 -6.47 -1.00 5.97
CA LEU A 68 -7.51 -1.30 6.95
C LEU A 68 -8.67 -0.31 6.92
N VAL A 69 -8.38 0.99 6.80
CA VAL A 69 -9.42 2.03 6.66
C VAL A 69 -10.21 1.82 5.38
N THR A 70 -9.55 1.46 4.28
CA THR A 70 -10.24 1.19 3.01
C THR A 70 -11.13 -0.05 3.13
N LEU A 71 -10.62 -1.14 3.69
CA LEU A 71 -11.42 -2.36 3.90
C LEU A 71 -12.59 -2.10 4.84
N SER A 72 -12.35 -1.47 6.00
CA SER A 72 -13.41 -1.18 6.98
C SER A 72 -14.42 -0.16 6.47
N GLY A 73 -13.98 0.90 5.79
CA GLY A 73 -14.84 1.95 5.24
C GLY A 73 -15.69 1.44 4.08
N VAL A 74 -15.10 0.67 3.17
CA VAL A 74 -15.85 0.02 2.07
C VAL A 74 -16.81 -1.03 2.60
N PHE A 75 -16.39 -1.86 3.56
CA PHE A 75 -17.25 -2.86 4.18
C PHE A 75 -18.46 -2.22 4.90
N SER A 76 -18.24 -1.11 5.61
CA SER A 76 -19.32 -0.36 6.28
C SER A 76 -20.30 0.28 5.28
N TRP A 77 -19.78 0.86 4.18
CA TRP A 77 -20.61 1.45 3.13
C TRP A 77 -21.45 0.42 2.37
N MET A 78 -20.92 -0.77 2.14
CA MET A 78 -21.66 -1.85 1.47
C MET A 78 -22.76 -2.48 2.35
N HIS A 79 -22.71 -2.27 3.67
CA HIS A 79 -23.63 -2.85 4.63
C HIS A 79 -24.61 -1.83 5.26
N SER A 80 -24.63 -0.59 4.73
CA SER A 80 -25.55 0.50 5.08
C SER A 80 -26.59 0.72 3.97
#